data_AF-A0A3R7WFE2-F1
#
_entry.id   AF-A0A3R7WFE2-F1
#
_cell.length_a   1.000
_cell.length_b   1.000
_cell.length_c   1.000
_cell.angle_alpha   90.00
_cell.angle_beta   90.00
_cell.angle_gamma   90.00
#
_symmetry.space_group_name_H-M   'P 1'
#
loop_
_entity.id
_entity.type
_entity.pdbx_description
1 polymer ?
#
loop_
_entity_poly.entity_id
_entity_poly.type
_entity_poly.pdbx_seq_one_letter_code
_entity_poly.pdbx_strand_id
1 'polypeptide(L)'
;HKTKISKEKTKFGKRLYAPAELNKSMGRKFTERGWSESRTAYWVTKDAQLIRKTMHADQAEQKRLIEEAGETALYSYNQTDFVKERVAVEVQFGKYSFVAFDLFVKHMAFFVDGVIDLGIEILPMKELQSEMSSGPAYYEGELYNLIRQGRGIPAVPLVIVGIAP
;
A
#
# COMPACT_ATOMS: atom_id res chain seq x y z
N HIS A 1 -11.50 7.89 19.88
CA HIS A 1 -11.84 7.19 18.62
C HIS A 1 -12.48 5.78 18.80
N LYS A 2 -12.88 5.35 20.02
CA LYS A 2 -13.60 4.08 20.22
C LYS A 2 -15.11 4.21 19.97
N THR A 3 -15.50 4.33 18.71
CA THR A 3 -16.89 4.61 18.29
C THR A 3 -17.67 3.36 17.88
N LYS A 4 -16.99 2.22 17.67
CA LYS A 4 -17.62 0.99 17.17
C LYS A 4 -18.08 0.10 18.33
N ILE A 5 -19.35 -0.31 18.34
CA ILE A 5 -19.83 -1.40 19.19
C ILE A 5 -19.66 -2.73 18.46
N SER A 6 -18.92 -3.65 19.05
CA SER A 6 -18.63 -4.94 18.45
C SER A 6 -19.85 -5.87 18.44
N LYS A 7 -20.04 -6.56 17.31
CA LYS A 7 -21.01 -7.66 17.13
C LYS A 7 -20.33 -9.03 17.05
N GLU A 8 -19.01 -9.10 17.22
CA GLU A 8 -18.24 -10.35 17.16
C GLU A 8 -18.49 -11.18 18.42
N LYS A 9 -18.72 -12.50 18.29
CA LYS A 9 -19.02 -13.38 19.42
C LYS A 9 -18.01 -13.26 20.58
N THR A 10 -16.72 -13.12 20.28
CA THR A 10 -15.63 -13.03 21.26
C THR A 10 -15.46 -11.63 21.88
N LYS A 11 -16.08 -10.60 21.31
CA LYS A 11 -15.94 -9.19 21.72
C LYS A 11 -17.29 -8.48 21.85
N PHE A 12 -18.40 -9.21 21.95
CA PHE A 12 -19.74 -8.66 21.83
C PHE A 12 -19.98 -7.52 22.84
N GLY A 13 -20.52 -6.39 22.37
CA GLY A 13 -20.84 -5.23 23.19
C GLY A 13 -19.63 -4.34 23.56
N LYS A 14 -18.39 -4.75 23.31
CA LYS A 14 -17.21 -3.90 23.58
C LYS A 14 -17.16 -2.68 22.65
N ARG A 15 -16.75 -1.54 23.20
CA ARG A 15 -16.36 -0.33 22.42
C ARG A 15 -14.95 -0.52 21.88
N LEU A 16 -14.83 -0.50 20.56
CA LEU A 16 -13.58 -0.73 19.83
C LEU A 16 -13.22 0.50 18.99
N TYR A 17 -11.94 0.61 18.64
CA TYR A 17 -11.49 1.55 17.62
C TYR A 17 -12.08 1.18 16.26
N ALA A 18 -12.56 2.18 15.53
CA ALA A 18 -13.11 2.01 14.20
C ALA A 18 -12.01 2.30 13.14
N PRO A 19 -11.55 1.29 12.38
CA PRO A 19 -10.51 1.48 11.36
C PRO A 19 -10.81 2.62 10.39
N ALA A 20 -12.06 2.70 9.90
CA ALA A 20 -12.49 3.74 8.96
C ALA A 20 -12.36 5.16 9.54
N GLU A 21 -12.68 5.35 10.82
CA GLU A 21 -12.55 6.65 11.49
C GLU A 21 -11.09 7.02 11.76
N LEU A 22 -10.24 6.03 12.08
CA LEU A 22 -8.80 6.23 12.22
C LEU A 22 -8.17 6.63 10.88
N ASN A 23 -8.45 5.88 9.80
CA ASN A 23 -8.00 6.22 8.44
C ASN A 23 -8.44 7.63 8.04
N LYS A 24 -9.72 7.96 8.23
CA LYS A 24 -10.26 9.30 7.93
C LYS A 24 -9.59 10.40 8.76
N SER A 25 -9.30 10.14 10.02
CA SER A 25 -8.63 11.11 10.90
C SER A 25 -7.18 11.35 10.46
N MET A 26 -6.44 10.29 10.15
CA MET A 26 -5.07 10.42 9.64
C MET A 26 -5.04 11.07 8.26
N GLY A 27 -5.92 10.65 7.35
CA GLY A 27 -5.97 11.21 6.00
C GLY A 27 -6.20 12.72 6.00
N ARG A 28 -7.12 13.22 6.83
CA ARG A 28 -7.28 14.68 7.01
C ARG A 28 -5.98 15.36 7.44
N LYS A 29 -5.23 14.77 8.37
CA LYS A 29 -3.96 15.34 8.86
C LYS A 29 -2.86 15.34 7.80
N PHE A 30 -2.82 14.32 6.93
CA PHE A 30 -1.93 14.30 5.78
C PHE A 30 -2.33 15.36 4.74
N THR A 31 -3.60 15.45 4.36
CA THR A 31 -4.09 16.46 3.43
C THR A 31 -3.83 17.88 3.93
N GLU A 32 -4.08 18.16 5.22
CA GLU A 32 -3.76 19.45 5.86
C GLU A 32 -2.27 19.83 5.76
N ARG A 33 -1.38 18.85 5.57
CA ARG A 33 0.09 19.03 5.45
C ARG A 33 0.58 19.00 4.00
N GLY A 34 -0.35 19.07 3.04
CA GLY A 34 -0.05 19.12 1.61
C GLY A 34 0.33 17.78 1.01
N TRP A 35 -0.08 16.66 1.61
CA TRP A 35 -0.02 15.36 0.96
C TRP A 35 -1.25 15.18 0.07
N SER A 36 -1.06 14.59 -1.11
CA SER A 36 -2.11 14.40 -2.09
C SER A 36 -2.08 13.00 -2.67
N GLU A 37 -3.21 12.58 -3.20
CA GLU A 37 -3.30 11.35 -3.98
C GLU A 37 -2.38 11.40 -5.21
N SER A 38 -1.82 10.25 -5.57
CA SER A 38 -1.07 10.08 -6.81
C SER A 38 -1.49 8.79 -7.54
N ARG A 39 -1.37 8.80 -8.86
CA ARG A 39 -1.69 7.67 -9.72
C ARG A 39 -0.56 7.46 -10.73
N THR A 40 -0.07 6.23 -10.81
CA THR A 40 0.82 5.78 -11.88
C THR A 40 0.04 4.79 -12.76
N ALA A 41 0.04 5.04 -14.07
CA ALA A 41 -0.57 4.14 -15.03
C ALA A 41 0.50 3.45 -15.87
N TYR A 42 0.19 2.25 -16.35
CA TYR A 42 1.13 1.40 -17.08
C TYR A 42 0.38 0.41 -17.96
N TRP A 43 1.09 -0.21 -18.91
CA TRP A 43 0.55 -1.24 -19.79
C TRP A 43 1.14 -2.60 -19.45
N VAL A 44 0.27 -3.60 -19.26
CA VAL A 44 0.67 -4.98 -19.01
C VAL A 44 0.41 -5.85 -20.22
N THR A 45 1.15 -6.95 -20.32
CA THR A 45 0.97 -8.00 -21.33
C THR A 45 1.24 -9.36 -20.69
N LYS A 46 1.03 -10.45 -21.43
CA LYS A 46 1.32 -11.83 -20.98
C LYS A 46 2.76 -12.26 -21.21
N ASP A 47 3.49 -11.59 -22.11
CA ASP A 47 4.88 -11.94 -22.46
C ASP A 47 5.86 -11.39 -21.41
N ALA A 48 6.53 -12.29 -20.69
CA ALA A 48 7.45 -11.94 -19.62
C ALA A 48 8.72 -11.19 -20.07
N GLN A 49 9.19 -11.42 -21.31
CA GLN A 49 10.34 -10.70 -21.85
C GLN A 49 9.95 -9.27 -22.22
N LEU A 50 8.77 -9.09 -22.82
CA LEU A 50 8.24 -7.75 -23.10
C LEU A 50 7.98 -6.97 -21.81
N ILE A 51 7.40 -7.59 -20.77
CA ILE A 51 7.21 -6.94 -19.47
C ILE A 51 8.53 -6.38 -18.92
N ARG A 52 9.63 -7.16 -18.97
CA ARG A 52 10.94 -6.69 -18.50
C ARG A 52 11.49 -5.56 -19.36
N LYS A 53 11.29 -5.63 -20.68
CA LYS A 53 11.75 -4.62 -21.64
C LYS A 53 11.03 -3.29 -21.47
N THR A 54 9.73 -3.31 -21.15
CA THR A 54 8.90 -2.11 -21.06
C THR A 54 8.80 -1.53 -19.65
N MET A 55 9.25 -2.25 -18.61
CA MET A 55 9.12 -1.90 -17.19
C MET A 55 9.52 -0.45 -16.84
N HIS A 56 10.56 0.09 -17.50
CA HIS A 56 11.10 1.43 -17.25
C HIS A 56 10.79 2.43 -18.38
N ALA A 57 10.03 2.02 -19.39
CA ALA A 57 9.56 2.91 -20.43
C ALA A 57 8.36 3.72 -19.93
N ASP A 58 8.16 4.91 -20.49
CA ASP A 58 6.94 5.68 -20.22
C ASP A 58 5.68 4.99 -20.79
N GLN A 59 4.50 5.45 -20.39
CA GLN A 59 3.22 4.82 -20.78
C GLN A 59 3.00 4.73 -22.29
N ALA A 60 3.41 5.74 -23.04
CA ALA A 60 3.21 5.75 -24.49
C ALA A 60 4.13 4.72 -25.15
N GLU A 61 5.38 4.66 -24.69
CA GLU A 61 6.38 3.74 -25.18
C GLU A 61 6.10 2.29 -24.77
N GLN A 62 5.62 2.04 -23.54
CA GLN A 62 5.16 0.73 -23.10
C GLN A 62 4.11 0.16 -24.06
N LYS A 63 3.06 0.94 -24.35
CA LYS A 63 1.99 0.55 -25.26
C LYS A 63 2.54 0.24 -26.65
N ARG A 64 3.32 1.18 -27.20
CA ARG A 64 3.91 1.07 -28.54
C ARG A 64 4.75 -0.20 -28.68
N LEU A 65 5.66 -0.47 -27.73
CA LEU A 65 6.55 -1.63 -27.76
C LEU A 65 5.80 -2.97 -27.64
N ILE A 66 4.71 -3.01 -26.87
CA ILE A 66 3.87 -4.21 -26.75
C ILE A 66 3.12 -4.47 -28.07
N GLU A 67 2.49 -3.43 -28.62
CA GLU A 67 1.69 -3.54 -29.86
C GLU A 67 2.58 -3.84 -31.08
N GLU A 68 3.77 -3.24 -31.19
CA GLU A 68 4.75 -3.51 -32.26
C GLU A 68 5.29 -4.95 -32.22
N ALA A 69 5.30 -5.57 -31.04
CA ALA A 69 5.68 -6.97 -30.88
C ALA A 69 4.53 -7.95 -31.23
N GLY A 70 3.36 -7.45 -31.64
CA GLY A 70 2.18 -8.26 -31.97
C GLY A 70 1.43 -8.77 -30.74
N GLU A 71 1.69 -8.24 -29.55
CA GLU A 71 1.03 -8.61 -28.30
C GLU A 71 -0.05 -7.57 -27.90
N THR A 72 -0.99 -7.98 -27.05
CA THR A 72 -2.05 -7.10 -26.56
C THR A 72 -1.57 -6.26 -25.39
N ALA A 73 -1.63 -4.94 -25.52
CA ALA A 73 -1.40 -4.01 -24.42
C ALA A 73 -2.69 -3.81 -23.59
N LEU A 74 -2.64 -4.14 -22.30
CA LEU A 74 -3.76 -3.97 -21.37
C LEU A 74 -3.47 -2.83 -20.40
N TYR A 75 -4.33 -1.82 -20.39
CA TYR A 75 -4.18 -0.67 -19.49
C TYR A 75 -4.39 -1.06 -18.02
N SER A 76 -3.52 -0.59 -17.15
CA SER A 76 -3.61 -0.75 -15.70
C SER A 76 -3.08 0.48 -14.97
N TYR A 77 -3.31 0.55 -13.66
CA TYR A 77 -2.79 1.64 -12.82
C TYR A 77 -2.73 1.25 -11.35
N ASN A 78 -1.85 1.93 -10.61
CA ASN A 78 -1.84 1.95 -9.15
C ASN A 78 -2.12 3.38 -8.67
N GLN A 79 -2.78 3.47 -7.52
CA GLN A 79 -3.17 4.73 -6.89
C GLN A 79 -2.83 4.65 -5.41
N THR A 80 -2.15 5.66 -4.87
CA THR A 80 -1.76 5.76 -3.47
C THR A 80 -2.32 7.03 -2.85
N ASP A 81 -2.68 6.94 -1.57
CA ASP A 81 -3.49 7.97 -0.91
C ASP A 81 -2.68 9.26 -0.64
N PHE A 82 -1.40 9.13 -0.30
CA PHE A 82 -0.58 10.26 0.14
C PHE A 82 0.82 10.23 -0.47
N VAL A 83 1.09 11.11 -1.42
CA VAL A 83 2.43 11.40 -1.95
C VAL A 83 2.81 12.84 -1.69
N LYS A 84 4.06 13.05 -1.29
CA LYS A 84 4.70 14.36 -1.19
C LYS A 84 6.20 14.19 -1.31
N GLU A 85 6.87 15.08 -2.05
CA GLU A 85 8.34 15.14 -2.12
C GLU A 85 8.99 13.76 -2.42
N ARG A 86 8.40 13.00 -3.36
CA ARG A 86 8.86 11.65 -3.75
C ARG A 86 8.82 10.62 -2.61
N VAL A 87 7.96 10.82 -1.62
CA VAL A 87 7.65 9.84 -0.57
C VAL A 87 6.18 9.46 -0.68
N ALA A 88 5.87 8.16 -0.64
CA ALA A 88 4.48 7.68 -0.50
C ALA A 88 4.23 7.20 0.93
N VAL A 89 3.06 7.53 1.48
CA VAL A 89 2.57 7.02 2.76
C VAL A 89 1.28 6.25 2.54
N GLU A 90 1.21 5.05 3.07
CA GLU A 90 0.00 4.23 3.16
C GLU A 90 -0.39 4.07 4.64
N VAL A 91 -1.68 4.26 4.95
CA VAL A 91 -2.23 4.08 6.30
C VAL A 91 -3.15 2.88 6.29
N GLN A 92 -2.69 1.77 6.87
CA GLN A 92 -3.36 0.48 6.72
C GLN A 92 -3.89 -0.07 8.05
N PHE A 93 -5.14 0.30 8.36
CA PHE A 93 -5.94 -0.30 9.44
C PHE A 93 -6.94 -1.37 8.94
N GLY A 94 -6.83 -1.77 7.68
CA GLY A 94 -7.65 -2.78 7.01
C GLY A 94 -7.07 -4.19 7.09
N LYS A 95 -7.64 -5.10 6.29
CA LYS A 95 -7.30 -6.54 6.32
C LYS A 95 -5.84 -6.78 5.91
N TYR A 96 -5.25 -7.84 6.47
CA TYR A 96 -3.87 -8.25 6.18
C TYR A 96 -3.53 -8.40 4.69
N SER A 97 -4.49 -8.84 3.86
CA SER A 97 -4.28 -9.03 2.43
C SER A 97 -3.93 -7.73 1.68
N PHE A 98 -4.32 -6.58 2.22
CA PHE A 98 -4.03 -5.29 1.62
C PHE A 98 -2.59 -4.83 1.91
N VAL A 99 -2.03 -5.12 3.09
CA VAL A 99 -0.63 -4.74 3.41
C VAL A 99 0.37 -5.39 2.45
N ALA A 100 0.22 -6.69 2.17
CA ALA A 100 1.08 -7.36 1.21
C ALA A 100 0.98 -6.73 -0.19
N PHE A 101 -0.21 -6.29 -0.59
CA PHE A 101 -0.39 -5.58 -1.86
C PHE A 101 0.27 -4.19 -1.83
N ASP A 102 0.13 -3.44 -0.74
CA ASP A 102 0.71 -2.10 -0.58
C ASP A 102 2.25 -2.17 -0.64
N LEU A 103 2.87 -3.10 0.11
CA LEU A 103 4.32 -3.28 0.19
C LEU A 103 4.94 -3.80 -1.12
N PHE A 104 4.35 -4.82 -1.76
CA PHE A 104 4.97 -5.50 -2.91
C PHE A 104 4.48 -5.02 -4.27
N VAL A 105 3.33 -4.36 -4.35
CA VAL A 105 2.75 -3.90 -5.61
C VAL A 105 2.72 -2.38 -5.68
N LYS A 106 2.05 -1.70 -4.74
CA LYS A 106 1.87 -0.24 -4.85
C LYS A 106 3.20 0.49 -4.71
N HIS A 107 3.89 0.37 -3.58
CA HIS A 107 5.16 1.07 -3.38
C HIS A 107 6.19 0.72 -4.47
N MET A 108 6.26 -0.55 -4.89
CA MET A 108 7.12 -0.98 -5.98
C MET A 108 6.76 -0.32 -7.32
N ALA A 109 5.48 -0.20 -7.67
CA ALA A 109 5.06 0.45 -8.91
C ALA A 109 5.44 1.94 -8.94
N PHE A 110 5.16 2.66 -7.85
CA PHE A 110 5.54 4.07 -7.74
C PHE A 110 7.06 4.28 -7.72
N PHE A 111 7.82 3.32 -7.17
CA PHE A 111 9.29 3.37 -7.16
C PHE A 111 9.88 3.09 -8.55
N VAL A 112 9.38 2.07 -9.24
CA VAL A 112 9.83 1.69 -10.61
C VAL A 112 9.50 2.76 -11.63
N ASP A 113 8.35 3.43 -11.50
CA ASP A 113 7.93 4.57 -12.33
C ASP A 113 8.65 5.88 -11.93
N GLY A 114 9.56 5.83 -10.96
CA GLY A 114 10.35 6.97 -10.52
C GLY A 114 9.53 8.07 -9.85
N VAL A 115 8.32 7.79 -9.35
CA VAL A 115 7.47 8.74 -8.64
C VAL A 115 7.90 8.92 -7.19
N ILE A 116 8.38 7.85 -6.56
CA ILE A 116 8.87 7.87 -5.17
C ILE A 116 10.27 7.27 -5.06
N ASP A 117 11.00 7.69 -4.04
CA ASP A 117 12.28 7.11 -3.61
C ASP A 117 12.13 6.31 -2.30
N LEU A 118 11.03 6.52 -1.56
CA LEU A 118 10.75 5.92 -0.27
C LEU A 118 9.24 5.66 -0.09
N GLY A 119 8.90 4.46 0.38
CA GLY A 119 7.56 4.15 0.89
C GLY A 119 7.50 4.15 2.43
N ILE A 120 6.37 4.57 2.99
CA ILE A 120 6.09 4.52 4.42
C ILE A 120 4.78 3.79 4.63
N GLU A 121 4.81 2.74 5.45
CA GLU A 121 3.63 1.94 5.80
C GLU A 121 3.31 2.17 7.28
N ILE A 122 2.13 2.74 7.57
CA ILE A 122 1.66 2.96 8.95
C ILE A 122 0.68 1.87 9.33
N LEU A 123 1.04 1.09 10.36
CA LEU A 123 0.30 -0.07 10.85
C LEU A 123 -0.03 0.09 12.34
N PRO A 124 -1.12 -0.53 12.83
CA PRO A 124 -1.38 -0.58 14.25
C PRO A 124 -0.42 -1.60 14.90
N MET A 125 0.15 -1.26 16.06
CA MET A 125 0.78 -2.25 16.94
C MET A 125 -0.26 -3.31 17.36
N LYS A 126 0.18 -4.51 17.76
CA LYS A 126 -0.73 -5.56 18.19
C LYS A 126 -1.66 -5.12 19.32
N GLU A 127 -1.17 -4.28 20.23
CA GLU A 127 -1.96 -3.71 21.31
C GLU A 127 -3.14 -2.86 20.80
N LEU A 128 -2.92 -1.99 19.81
CA LEU A 128 -3.98 -1.21 19.17
C LEU A 128 -4.94 -2.12 18.40
N GLN A 129 -4.41 -3.05 17.60
CA GLN A 129 -5.20 -4.00 16.81
C GLN A 129 -6.11 -4.87 17.70
N SER A 130 -5.64 -5.23 18.91
CA SER A 130 -6.42 -6.01 19.87
C SER A 130 -7.71 -5.29 20.31
N GLU A 131 -7.71 -3.96 20.28
CA GLU A 131 -8.84 -3.08 20.58
C GLU A 131 -9.64 -2.66 19.33
N MET A 132 -9.37 -3.28 18.19
CA MET A 132 -10.13 -3.16 16.94
C MET A 132 -10.97 -4.42 16.69
N SER A 133 -11.74 -4.40 15.60
CA SER A 133 -12.35 -5.64 15.08
C SER A 133 -11.31 -6.67 14.69
N SER A 134 -11.70 -7.94 14.63
CA SER A 134 -10.81 -9.00 14.14
C SER A 134 -10.53 -8.85 12.64
N GLY A 135 -9.31 -9.20 12.20
CA GLY A 135 -8.93 -9.22 10.79
C GLY A 135 -7.96 -8.14 10.28
N PRO A 136 -7.83 -6.95 10.90
CA PRO A 136 -6.79 -6.02 10.52
C PRO A 136 -5.38 -6.57 10.69
N ALA A 137 -4.47 -6.16 9.81
CA ALA A 137 -3.04 -6.36 10.00
C ALA A 137 -2.53 -5.66 11.26
N TYR A 138 -1.33 -6.05 11.69
CA TYR A 138 -0.62 -5.41 12.80
C TYR A 138 0.89 -5.43 12.53
N TYR A 139 1.57 -4.42 13.04
CA TYR A 139 2.99 -4.14 12.78
C TYR A 139 3.88 -5.38 12.92
N GLU A 140 3.75 -6.12 14.03
CA GLU A 140 4.61 -7.27 14.33
C GLU A 140 4.45 -8.39 13.30
N GLY A 141 3.23 -8.62 12.82
CA GLY A 141 2.93 -9.64 11.80
C GLY A 141 3.48 -9.26 10.43
N GLU A 142 3.34 -7.98 10.05
CA GLU A 142 3.80 -7.51 8.74
C GLU A 142 5.30 -7.30 8.67
N LEU A 143 5.92 -6.85 9.77
CA LEU A 143 7.37 -6.86 9.91
C LEU A 143 7.93 -8.27 9.76
N TYR A 144 7.29 -9.27 10.36
CA TYR A 144 7.67 -10.67 10.19
C TYR A 144 7.54 -11.12 8.71
N ASN A 145 6.43 -10.76 8.04
CA ASN A 145 6.21 -11.07 6.63
C ASN A 145 7.28 -10.45 5.72
N LEU A 146 7.70 -9.22 6.01
CA LEU A 146 8.73 -8.49 5.29
C LEU A 146 10.11 -9.13 5.50
N ILE A 147 10.52 -9.32 6.76
CA ILE A 147 11.83 -9.93 7.09
C ILE A 147 11.95 -11.34 6.52
N ARG A 148 10.85 -12.12 6.51
CA ARG A 148 10.82 -13.48 5.97
C ARG A 148 11.16 -13.55 4.47
N GLN A 149 10.99 -12.47 3.71
CA GLN A 149 11.40 -12.46 2.29
C GLN A 149 12.92 -12.50 2.11
N GLY A 150 13.69 -12.09 3.14
CA GLY A 150 15.13 -11.94 3.07
C GLY A 150 15.60 -10.50 2.85
N ARG A 151 16.91 -10.30 2.92
CA ARG A 151 17.52 -8.97 2.79
C ARG A 151 17.34 -8.42 1.38
N GLY A 152 17.00 -7.13 1.28
CA GLY A 152 16.85 -6.41 0.01
C GLY A 152 15.55 -6.68 -0.73
N ILE A 153 14.55 -7.28 -0.07
CA ILE A 153 13.23 -7.56 -0.64
C ILE A 153 12.15 -6.90 0.24
N PRO A 154 11.25 -6.07 -0.35
CA PRO A 154 11.23 -5.61 -1.74
C PRO A 154 12.38 -4.63 -2.03
N ALA A 155 12.59 -4.31 -3.32
CA ALA A 155 13.66 -3.43 -3.75
C ALA A 155 13.42 -1.96 -3.40
N VAL A 156 12.16 -1.55 -3.21
CA VAL A 156 11.80 -0.21 -2.75
C VAL A 156 12.25 -0.01 -1.29
N PRO A 157 12.94 1.09 -0.95
CA PRO A 157 13.20 1.45 0.43
C PRO A 157 11.91 1.72 1.19
N LEU A 158 11.80 1.18 2.42
CA LEU A 158 10.59 1.28 3.24
C LEU A 158 10.90 1.73 4.66
N VAL A 159 10.02 2.56 5.22
CA VAL A 159 9.89 2.79 6.66
C VAL A 159 8.56 2.19 7.12
N ILE A 160 8.61 1.21 8.02
CA ILE A 160 7.41 0.61 8.62
C ILE A 160 7.20 1.23 10.00
N VAL A 161 6.03 1.80 10.25
CA VAL A 161 5.72 2.51 11.50
C VAL A 161 4.56 1.82 12.22
N GLY A 162 4.84 1.25 13.39
CA GLY A 162 3.83 0.76 14.30
C GLY A 162 3.32 1.85 15.23
N ILE A 163 1.99 2.01 15.37
CA ILE A 163 1.38 2.99 16.27
C ILE A 163 0.49 2.36 17.34
N ALA A 164 0.34 3.08 18.46
CA ALA A 164 -0.48 2.71 19.60
C ALA A 164 -1.31 3.90 20.11
N PRO A 165 -2.33 3.68 20.97
CA PRO A 165 -3.14 4.74 21.58
C PRO A 165 -2.36 5.81 22.36
#